data_AF-A0A932XSJ4-F1
#
_entry.id   AF-A0A932XSJ4-F1
#
_cell.length_a   1.000
_cell.length_b   1.000
_cell.length_c   1.000
_cell.angle_alpha   90.00
_cell.angle_beta   90.00
_cell.angle_gamma   90.00
#
_symmetry.space_group_name_H-M   'P 1'
#
loop_
_entity.id
_entity.type
_entity.pdbx_description
1 polymer ?
#
loop_
_entity_poly.entity_id
_entity_poly.type
_entity_poly.pdbx_seq_one_letter_code
_entity_poly.pdbx_strand_id
1 'polypeptide(L)' 'MLRKRKGYTQEGLATLTGIDYKYIQKIEGKNPPAVRIDTIEKLAKVFKISCSKLLDF' A
#
# COMPACT_ATOMS: atom_id res chain seq x y z
N MET A 1 0.25 -10.20 3.30
CA MET A 1 0.34 -8.73 3.33
C MET A 1 1.81 -8.29 3.33
N LEU A 2 2.23 -7.57 2.28
CA LEU A 2 3.61 -7.08 2.08
C LEU A 2 4.07 -6.14 3.20
N ARG A 3 3.17 -5.28 3.68
CA ARG A 3 3.39 -4.39 4.83
C ARG A 3 3.90 -5.11 6.08
N LYS A 4 3.22 -6.20 6.47
CA LYS A 4 3.60 -7.01 7.64
C LYS A 4 4.98 -7.66 7.49
N ARG A 5 5.33 -8.10 6.28
CA ARG A 5 6.67 -8.66 5.99
C ARG A 5 7.80 -7.62 6.14
N LYS A 6 7.47 -6.33 6.05
CA LYS A 6 8.40 -5.21 6.26
C LYS A 6 8.31 -4.60 7.66
N GLY A 7 7.48 -5.15 8.54
CA GLY A 7 7.34 -4.67 9.93
C GLY A 7 6.57 -3.36 10.09
N TYR A 8 5.87 -2.87 9.06
CA TYR A 8 5.13 -1.61 9.15
C TYR A 8 3.74 -1.81 9.77
N THR A 9 3.29 -0.88 10.60
CA THR A 9 1.87 -0.73 10.97
C THR A 9 1.08 -0.04 9.85
N GLN A 10 -0.25 -0.03 9.92
CA GLN A 10 -1.07 0.66 8.92
C GLN A 10 -0.83 2.18 8.98
N GLU A 11 -0.72 2.74 10.18
CA GLU A 11 -0.33 4.14 10.40
C GLU A 11 1.09 4.41 9.88
N GLY A 12 2.03 3.49 10.13
CA GLY A 12 3.40 3.62 9.65
C GLY A 12 3.48 3.64 8.12
N LEU A 13 2.71 2.77 7.45
CA LEU A 13 2.63 2.76 6.00
C LEU A 13 1.97 4.04 5.46
N ALA A 14 0.89 4.51 6.10
CA ALA A 14 0.22 5.77 5.76
C ALA A 14 1.21 6.95 5.81
N THR A 15 1.99 7.05 6.89
CA THR A 15 3.05 8.07 7.05
C THR A 15 4.12 7.96 5.98
N LEU A 16 4.65 6.76 5.70
CA LEU A 16 5.71 6.56 4.71
C LEU A 16 5.26 6.86 3.27
N THR A 17 4.00 6.60 2.97
CA THR A 17 3.43 6.77 1.61
C THR A 17 2.78 8.13 1.41
N GLY A 18 2.52 8.88 2.48
CA GLY A 18 1.70 10.10 2.44
C GLY A 18 0.25 9.81 2.04
N ILE A 19 -0.23 8.60 2.32
CA ILE A 19 -1.61 8.16 2.04
C ILE A 19 -2.40 8.21 3.33
N ASP A 20 -3.68 8.57 3.26
CA ASP A 20 -4.57 8.55 4.41
C ASP A 20 -4.67 7.15 5.05
N TYR A 21 -4.61 7.10 6.38
CA TYR A 21 -4.66 5.85 7.15
C TYR A 21 -5.94 5.04 6.89
N LYS A 22 -7.11 5.70 6.82
CA LYS A 22 -8.38 5.01 6.54
C LYS A 22 -8.38 4.47 5.11
N TYR A 23 -7.72 5.14 4.17
CA TYR A 23 -7.56 4.63 2.81
C TYR A 23 -6.66 3.39 2.77
N ILE A 24 -5.52 3.37 3.48
CA ILE A 24 -4.69 2.17 3.63
C ILE A 24 -5.50 1.01 4.23
N GLN A 25 -6.28 1.27 5.28
CA GLN A 25 -7.16 0.26 5.89
C GLN A 25 -8.20 -0.27 4.90
N LYS A 26 -8.76 0.60 4.05
CA LYS A 26 -9.76 0.23 3.04
C LYS A 26 -9.14 -0.63 1.92
N ILE A 27 -7.93 -0.30 1.46
CA ILE A 27 -7.20 -1.10 0.46
C ILE A 27 -6.81 -2.48 1.03
N GLU A 28 -6.47 -2.57 2.31
CA GLU A 28 -6.16 -3.83 2.98
C GLU A 28 -7.42 -4.59 3.45
N GLY A 29 -8.61 -4.02 3.27
CA GLY A 29 -9.90 -4.58 3.69
C GLY A 29 -10.44 -5.65 2.74
N LYS A 30 -11.65 -6.14 3.03
CA LYS A 30 -12.30 -7.19 2.21
C LYS A 30 -12.77 -6.72 0.83
N ASN A 31 -13.13 -5.44 0.71
CA ASN A 31 -13.64 -4.83 -0.52
C ASN A 31 -12.81 -3.56 -0.84
N PRO A 32 -11.59 -3.74 -1.37
CA PRO A 32 -10.74 -2.61 -1.73
C PRO A 32 -11.38 -1.78 -2.85
N PRO A 33 -11.25 -0.45 -2.81
CA PRO A 33 -11.68 0.41 -3.91
C PRO A 33 -10.74 0.22 -5.11
N ALA A 34 -11.14 0.74 -6.28
CA ALA A 34 -10.21 0.91 -7.38
C ALA A 34 -9.05 1.83 -6.93
N VAL A 35 -7.84 1.26 -6.88
CA VAL A 35 -6.63 1.96 -6.46
C VAL A 35 -6.05 2.69 -7.67
N ARG A 36 -5.77 3.98 -7.50
CA ARG A 36 -5.17 4.80 -8.55
C ARG A 36 -3.70 4.41 -8.77
N ILE A 37 -3.20 4.65 -9.99
CA ILE A 37 -1.82 4.33 -10.37
C ILE A 37 -0.81 5.09 -9.48
N ASP A 38 -1.08 6.35 -9.15
CA ASP A 38 -0.23 7.17 -8.26
C ASP A 38 -0.05 6.53 -6.87
N THR A 39 -1.08 5.86 -6.36
CA THR A 39 -1.08 5.18 -5.08
C THR A 39 -0.23 3.90 -5.16
N ILE A 40 -0.37 3.15 -6.26
CA ILE A 40 0.46 1.97 -6.53
C ILE A 40 1.93 2.37 -6.61
N GLU A 41 2.26 3.48 -7.28
CA GLU A 41 3.63 3.99 -7.36
C GLU A 41 4.20 4.38 -6.00
N LYS A 42 3.41 5.08 -5.16
CA LYS A 42 3.82 5.43 -3.79
C LYS A 42 4.11 4.19 -2.95
N LEU A 43 3.26 3.18 -3.03
CA LEU A 43 3.44 1.90 -2.34
C LEU A 43 4.69 1.18 -2.86
N ALA A 44 4.87 1.10 -4.19
CA ALA A 44 6.01 0.46 -4.83
C ALA A 44 7.34 1.08 -4.38
N LYS A 45 7.39 2.42 -4.31
CA LYS A 45 8.55 3.18 -3.80
C LYS A 45 8.89 2.83 -2.36
N VAL A 46 7.91 2.84 -1.45
CA VAL A 46 8.13 2.49 -0.04
C VAL A 46 8.60 1.03 0.11
N PHE A 47 8.03 0.12 -0.67
CA PHE A 47 8.39 -1.30 -0.63
C PHE A 47 9.67 -1.65 -1.40
N LYS A 48 10.23 -0.71 -2.16
CA LYS A 48 11.40 -0.89 -3.05
C LYS A 48 11.20 -2.05 -4.03
N ILE A 49 10.03 -2.11 -4.66
CA ILE A 49 9.65 -3.10 -5.68
C ILE A 49 9.05 -2.39 -6.90
N SER A 50 8.89 -3.12 -8.01
CA SER A 50 8.17 -2.62 -9.17
C SER A 50 6.65 -2.60 -8.91
N CYS A 51 5.93 -1.71 -9.62
CA CYS A 51 4.47 -1.67 -9.59
C CYS A 51 3.85 -3.02 -10.02
N SER A 52 4.46 -3.69 -11.00
CA SER A 52 4.01 -5.02 -11.46
C SER A 52 3.98 -6.04 -10.32
N LYS A 53 4.98 -6.01 -9.42
CA LYS A 53 5.05 -6.93 -8.28
C LYS A 53 3.98 -6.68 -7.21
N LEU A 54 3.36 -5.50 -7.20
CA LEU A 54 2.16 -5.23 -6.38
C LEU A 54 0.88 -5.77 -7.01
N LEU A 55 0.90 -6.01 -8.32
CA LEU A 55 -0.23 -6.45 -9.14
C LEU A 55 -0.13 -7.93 -9.56
N ASP A 56 0.92 -8.63 -9.15
CA ASP A 56 1.00 -10.09 -9.28
C ASP A 56 0.05 -10.71 -8.25
N PHE A 57 -1.09 -11.23 -8.73
CA PHE A 57 -2.08 -11.99 -7.95
C PHE A 57 -2.20 -13.42 -8.47
#